data_AF-D0MYW2-F1
#
_entry.id   AF-D0MYW2-F1
#
_cell.length_a   1.000
_cell.length_b   1.000
_cell.length_c   1.000
_cell.angle_alpha   90.00
_cell.angle_beta   90.00
_cell.angle_gamma   90.00
#
_symmetry.space_group_name_H-M   'P 1'
#
loop_
_entity.id
_entity.type
_entity.pdbx_description
1 polymer ?
#
loop_
_entity_poly.entity_id
_entity_poly.type
_entity_poly.pdbx_seq_one_letter_code
_entity_poly.pdbx_strand_id
1 'polypeptide(L)'
;MRRPKRSTPHTTPRLRWMESASPGVPTPMDLVMSWLERNGEAFRTSKRKIDLLEQLGEEMATNGIYGLTISSIRSQIYRLKSGVRKRAEGNKCSSAEANHYFDRLLPLMFTEEERANMRDHKSDAEDQDPEARQRPGAILKPICPVLDTTEIRRRFELLSARQGLKQQGVDPETIDSLLPLHLE
;
A
#
# COMPACT_ATOMS: atom_id res chain seq x y z
N MET A 1 46.09 20.98 -9.43
CA MET A 1 45.49 19.76 -10.03
C MET A 1 44.23 19.41 -9.25
N ARG A 2 43.04 19.48 -9.86
CA ARG A 2 41.75 19.21 -9.19
C ARG A 2 41.39 17.74 -9.38
N ARG A 3 41.13 17.01 -8.28
CA ARG A 3 40.65 15.61 -8.30
C ARG A 3 39.30 15.52 -9.05
N PRO A 4 39.11 14.57 -9.96
CA PRO A 4 37.80 14.33 -10.55
C PRO A 4 36.86 13.78 -9.48
N LYS A 5 35.70 14.43 -9.32
CA LYS A 5 34.58 13.91 -8.53
C LYS A 5 34.12 12.60 -9.19
N ARG A 6 34.36 11.48 -8.52
CA ARG A 6 33.78 10.18 -8.85
C ARG A 6 32.27 10.29 -8.63
N SER A 7 31.52 10.56 -9.70
CA SER A 7 30.07 10.34 -9.73
C SER A 7 29.86 8.83 -9.66
N THR A 8 29.47 8.32 -8.50
CA THR A 8 28.93 6.97 -8.35
C THR A 8 27.51 6.96 -8.93
N PRO A 9 27.24 6.22 -10.02
CA PRO A 9 25.88 6.02 -10.49
C PRO A 9 25.26 4.89 -9.68
N HIS A 10 24.76 5.19 -8.48
CA HIS A 10 23.81 4.30 -7.81
C HIS A 10 22.39 4.68 -8.24
N THR A 11 22.12 4.61 -9.53
CA THR A 11 20.75 4.60 -10.04
C THR A 11 20.41 3.15 -10.30
N THR A 12 19.95 2.45 -9.26
CA THR A 12 19.28 1.16 -9.43
C THR A 12 18.16 1.39 -10.45
N PRO A 13 18.14 0.68 -11.59
CA PRO A 13 17.15 0.92 -12.62
C PRO A 13 15.77 0.76 -12.01
N ARG A 14 14.94 1.80 -12.12
CA ARG A 14 13.56 1.76 -11.65
C ARG A 14 12.83 0.69 -12.46
N LEU A 15 12.33 -0.34 -11.78
CA LEU A 15 11.51 -1.36 -12.42
C LEU A 15 10.34 -0.70 -13.16
N ARG A 16 10.19 -1.08 -14.42
CA ARG A 16 9.08 -0.64 -15.27
C ARG A 16 8.02 -1.74 -15.27
N TRP A 17 7.00 -1.55 -14.43
CA TRP A 17 5.94 -2.51 -14.18
C TRP A 17 5.13 -2.92 -15.43
N MET A 18 5.01 -2.01 -16.40
CA MET A 18 4.24 -2.19 -17.64
C MET A 18 5.10 -2.52 -18.86
N GLU A 19 6.42 -2.68 -18.70
CA GLU A 19 7.33 -2.94 -19.81
C GLU A 19 7.74 -4.41 -19.81
N SER A 20 7.57 -5.06 -20.97
CA SER A 20 8.07 -6.41 -21.18
C SER A 20 9.56 -6.38 -21.49
N ALA A 21 10.31 -7.36 -20.99
CA ALA A 21 11.72 -7.51 -21.34
C ALA A 21 11.94 -7.88 -22.83
N SER A 22 10.95 -8.52 -23.45
CA SER A 22 10.93 -8.92 -24.86
C SER A 22 9.49 -9.08 -25.35
N PRO A 23 9.20 -8.91 -26.65
CA PRO A 23 7.90 -9.25 -27.22
C PRO A 23 7.49 -10.68 -26.87
N GLY A 24 6.26 -10.86 -26.39
CA GLY A 24 5.71 -12.16 -25.98
C GLY A 24 6.04 -12.60 -24.54
N VAL A 25 6.89 -11.85 -23.82
CA VAL A 25 7.15 -12.10 -22.39
C VAL A 25 6.16 -11.29 -21.55
N PRO A 26 5.49 -11.89 -20.55
CA PRO A 26 4.58 -11.17 -19.67
C PRO A 26 5.30 -10.04 -18.95
N THR A 27 4.63 -8.89 -18.82
CA THR A 27 5.14 -7.79 -18.01
C THR A 27 5.12 -8.19 -16.52
N PRO A 28 5.90 -7.51 -15.66
CA PRO A 28 5.77 -7.70 -14.21
C PRO A 28 4.33 -7.52 -13.73
N MET A 29 3.55 -6.60 -14.33
CA MET A 29 2.14 -6.44 -14.03
C MET A 29 1.28 -7.62 -14.47
N ASP A 30 1.54 -8.23 -15.62
CA ASP A 30 0.80 -9.43 -16.06
C ASP A 30 0.96 -10.59 -15.09
N LEU A 31 2.17 -10.75 -14.52
CA LEU A 31 2.42 -11.74 -13.48
C LEU A 31 1.69 -11.40 -12.18
N VAL A 32 1.67 -10.12 -11.76
CA VAL A 32 0.86 -9.68 -10.60
C VAL A 32 -0.62 -10.00 -10.83
N MET A 33 -1.15 -9.72 -12.02
CA MET A 33 -2.55 -9.99 -12.36
C MET A 33 -2.86 -11.49 -12.32
N SER A 34 -2.04 -12.29 -13.00
CA SER A 34 -2.21 -13.76 -13.06
C SER A 34 -2.06 -14.41 -11.67
N TRP A 35 -1.21 -13.83 -10.82
CA TRP A 35 -1.07 -14.26 -9.44
C TRP A 35 -2.27 -13.87 -8.58
N LEU A 36 -2.79 -12.64 -8.72
CA LEU A 36 -3.98 -12.18 -8.01
C LEU A 36 -5.24 -12.97 -8.41
N GLU A 37 -5.35 -13.41 -9.65
CA GLU A 37 -6.45 -14.28 -10.10
C GLU A 37 -6.45 -15.63 -9.38
N ARG A 38 -5.27 -16.18 -9.08
CA ARG A 38 -5.12 -17.45 -8.35
C ARG A 38 -5.16 -17.30 -6.83
N ASN A 39 -4.61 -16.19 -6.31
CA ASN A 39 -4.31 -16.03 -4.89
C ASN A 39 -5.04 -14.86 -4.23
N GLY A 40 -5.85 -14.08 -4.96
CA GLY A 40 -6.43 -12.82 -4.49
C GLY A 40 -7.26 -12.95 -3.23
N GLU A 41 -8.07 -14.00 -3.12
CA GLU A 41 -8.87 -14.28 -1.92
C GLU A 41 -7.98 -14.58 -0.71
N ALA A 42 -7.05 -15.54 -0.85
CA ALA A 42 -6.09 -15.89 0.18
C ALA A 42 -5.25 -14.67 0.58
N PHE A 43 -4.84 -13.85 -0.38
CA PHE A 43 -4.10 -12.63 -0.11
C PHE A 43 -4.91 -11.61 0.68
N ARG A 44 -6.23 -11.50 0.48
CA ARG A 44 -7.09 -10.60 1.24
C ARG A 44 -7.23 -11.04 2.70
N THR A 45 -7.51 -12.32 2.92
CA THR A 45 -7.89 -12.87 4.24
C THR A 45 -6.71 -13.34 5.08
N SER A 46 -5.57 -13.69 4.46
CA SER A 46 -4.42 -14.23 5.16
C SER A 46 -3.77 -13.23 6.11
N LYS A 47 -3.39 -13.73 7.29
CA LYS A 47 -2.51 -13.03 8.26
C LYS A 47 -1.04 -13.10 7.85
N ARG A 48 -0.67 -14.07 7.01
CA ARG A 48 0.69 -14.32 6.51
C ARG A 48 0.84 -13.79 5.08
N LYS A 49 0.54 -12.50 4.88
CA LYS A 49 0.65 -11.86 3.55
C LYS A 49 2.10 -11.83 3.04
N ILE A 50 3.09 -11.85 3.95
CA ILE A 50 4.50 -11.83 3.57
C ILE A 50 4.88 -13.09 2.78
N ASP A 51 4.50 -14.28 3.25
CA ASP A 51 4.77 -15.55 2.56
C ASP A 51 4.15 -15.59 1.15
N LEU A 52 2.92 -15.07 1.01
CA LEU A 52 2.25 -14.98 -0.29
C LEU A 52 3.00 -14.04 -1.25
N LEU A 53 3.59 -12.96 -0.73
CA LEU A 53 4.40 -12.04 -1.52
C LEU A 53 5.80 -12.60 -1.83
N GLU A 54 6.34 -13.46 -0.96
CA GLU A 54 7.57 -14.21 -1.23
C GLU A 54 7.36 -15.17 -2.41
N GLN A 55 6.26 -15.92 -2.42
CA GLN A 55 5.90 -16.79 -3.55
C GLN A 55 5.74 -16.01 -4.86
N LEU A 56 5.11 -14.82 -4.82
CA LEU A 56 5.03 -13.95 -6.00
C LEU A 56 6.42 -13.45 -6.44
N GLY A 57 7.30 -13.12 -5.50
CA GLY A 57 8.67 -12.73 -5.80
C GLY A 57 9.47 -13.87 -6.46
N GLU A 58 9.31 -15.10 -5.99
CA GLU A 58 9.89 -16.29 -6.60
C GLU A 58 9.35 -16.53 -8.01
N GLU A 59 8.03 -16.41 -8.22
CA GLU A 59 7.41 -16.53 -9.54
C GLU A 59 7.92 -15.45 -10.51
N MET A 60 8.14 -14.23 -10.04
CA MET A 60 8.76 -13.19 -10.86
C MET A 60 10.21 -13.53 -11.22
N ALA A 61 10.97 -14.09 -10.29
CA ALA A 61 12.35 -14.52 -10.54
C ALA A 61 12.45 -15.68 -11.53
N THR A 62 11.52 -16.65 -11.50
CA THR A 62 11.48 -17.74 -12.49
C THR A 62 11.11 -17.26 -13.89
N ASN A 63 10.39 -16.13 -13.99
CA ASN A 63 10.09 -15.44 -15.25
C ASN A 63 11.17 -14.43 -15.67
N GLY A 64 12.35 -14.43 -15.03
CA GLY A 64 13.48 -13.59 -15.40
C GLY A 64 13.43 -12.15 -14.88
N ILE A 65 12.49 -11.82 -13.99
CA ILE A 65 12.38 -10.50 -13.37
C ILE A 65 13.05 -10.55 -12.00
N TYR A 66 14.28 -10.05 -11.94
CA TYR A 66 15.11 -10.07 -10.74
C TYR A 66 15.19 -8.71 -10.04
N GLY A 67 15.66 -8.72 -8.78
CA GLY A 67 15.93 -7.50 -8.01
C GLY A 67 14.69 -6.83 -7.41
N LEU A 68 13.54 -7.51 -7.47
CA LEU A 68 12.32 -7.08 -6.79
C LEU A 68 12.39 -7.40 -5.30
N THR A 69 12.15 -6.39 -4.47
CA THR A 69 11.97 -6.59 -3.04
C THR A 69 10.50 -6.85 -2.73
N ILE A 70 10.22 -7.66 -1.71
CA ILE A 70 8.86 -7.88 -1.19
C ILE A 70 8.15 -6.56 -0.90
N SER A 71 8.88 -5.58 -0.35
CA SER A 71 8.37 -4.23 -0.11
C SER A 71 7.92 -3.53 -1.39
N SER A 72 8.65 -3.68 -2.50
CA SER A 72 8.28 -3.10 -3.80
C SER A 72 6.98 -3.71 -4.34
N ILE A 73 6.87 -5.04 -4.30
CA ILE A 73 5.68 -5.79 -4.73
C ILE A 73 4.47 -5.36 -3.89
N ARG A 74 4.62 -5.35 -2.56
CA ARG A 74 3.57 -4.90 -1.64
C ARG A 74 3.11 -3.47 -1.92
N SER A 75 4.06 -2.55 -2.10
CA SER A 75 3.76 -1.16 -2.42
C SER A 75 3.02 -1.04 -3.75
N GLN A 76 3.37 -1.84 -4.75
CA GLN A 76 2.69 -1.83 -6.04
C GLN A 76 1.24 -2.33 -5.92
N ILE A 77 1.02 -3.46 -5.26
CA ILE A 77 -0.33 -4.00 -5.01
C ILE A 77 -1.19 -3.00 -4.24
N TYR A 78 -0.63 -2.31 -3.25
CA TYR A 78 -1.35 -1.26 -2.51
C TYR A 78 -1.71 -0.06 -3.40
N ARG A 79 -0.81 0.38 -4.28
CA ARG A 79 -1.08 1.47 -5.24
C ARG A 79 -2.20 1.11 -6.20
N LEU A 80 -2.21 -0.13 -6.71
CA LEU A 80 -3.30 -0.66 -7.52
C LEU A 80 -4.61 -0.64 -6.76
N LYS A 81 -4.63 -1.18 -5.53
CA LYS A 81 -5.83 -1.19 -4.68
C LYS A 81 -6.37 0.21 -4.45
N SER A 82 -5.50 1.17 -4.10
CA SER A 82 -5.88 2.56 -3.88
C SER A 82 -6.40 3.22 -5.16
N GLY A 83 -5.73 3.02 -6.30
CA GLY A 83 -6.14 3.59 -7.59
C GLY A 83 -7.49 3.04 -8.07
N VAL A 84 -7.70 1.73 -7.94
CA VAL A 84 -8.97 1.07 -8.29
C VAL A 84 -10.09 1.55 -7.39
N ARG A 85 -9.88 1.64 -6.07
CA ARG A 85 -10.87 2.21 -5.14
C ARG A 85 -11.27 3.62 -5.54
N LYS A 86 -10.28 4.51 -5.74
CA LYS A 86 -10.54 5.89 -6.17
C LYS A 86 -11.39 5.92 -7.44
N ARG A 87 -11.02 5.15 -8.47
CA ARG A 87 -11.79 5.09 -9.71
C ARG A 87 -13.21 4.55 -9.50
N ALA A 88 -13.39 3.55 -8.66
CA ALA A 88 -14.71 2.97 -8.36
C ALA A 88 -15.64 3.96 -7.64
N GLU A 89 -15.08 4.78 -6.74
CA GLU A 89 -15.77 5.88 -6.04
C GLU A 89 -16.01 7.11 -6.94
N GLY A 90 -15.63 7.06 -8.24
CA GLY A 90 -15.76 8.20 -9.16
C GLY A 90 -14.65 9.26 -9.05
N ASN A 91 -13.66 9.04 -8.17
CA ASN A 91 -12.50 9.91 -8.03
C ASN A 91 -11.50 9.74 -9.18
N LYS A 92 -10.78 10.81 -9.53
CA LYS A 92 -9.72 10.77 -10.55
C LYS A 92 -8.59 9.83 -10.13
N CYS A 93 -8.36 8.77 -10.92
CA CYS A 93 -7.21 7.87 -10.77
C CYS A 93 -6.11 8.20 -11.80
N SER A 94 -4.91 8.56 -11.33
CA SER A 94 -3.76 8.89 -12.18
C SER A 94 -2.84 7.70 -12.48
N SER A 95 -3.07 6.52 -11.88
CA SER A 95 -2.26 5.34 -12.15
C SER A 95 -2.68 4.71 -13.47
N ALA A 96 -1.74 4.66 -14.43
CA ALA A 96 -1.95 4.01 -15.72
C ALA A 96 -2.23 2.51 -15.54
N GLU A 97 -1.53 1.85 -14.61
CA GLU A 97 -1.67 0.42 -14.33
C GLU A 97 -3.05 0.09 -13.75
N ALA A 98 -3.48 0.84 -12.73
CA ALA A 98 -4.79 0.66 -12.13
C ALA A 98 -5.91 0.91 -13.14
N ASN A 99 -5.71 1.88 -14.04
CA ASN A 99 -6.68 2.18 -15.09
C ASN A 99 -6.74 1.10 -16.17
N HIS A 100 -5.58 0.59 -16.59
CA HIS A 100 -5.46 -0.45 -17.62
C HIS A 100 -6.10 -1.76 -17.17
N TYR A 101 -5.90 -2.14 -15.90
CA TYR A 101 -6.40 -3.42 -15.35
C TYR A 101 -7.67 -3.27 -14.52
N PHE A 102 -8.36 -2.14 -14.58
CA PHE A 102 -9.45 -1.80 -13.64
C PHE A 102 -10.53 -2.89 -13.54
N ASP A 103 -11.08 -3.33 -14.67
CA ASP A 103 -12.19 -4.29 -14.70
C ASP A 103 -11.79 -5.65 -14.12
N ARG A 104 -10.52 -6.04 -14.27
CA ARG A 104 -9.96 -7.28 -13.70
C ARG A 104 -9.61 -7.10 -12.22
N LEU A 105 -9.02 -5.98 -11.83
CA LEU A 105 -8.57 -5.72 -10.46
C LEU A 105 -9.73 -5.51 -9.49
N LEU A 106 -10.82 -4.87 -9.94
CA LEU A 106 -11.95 -4.52 -9.09
C LEU A 106 -12.53 -5.74 -8.34
N PRO A 107 -12.91 -6.85 -9.00
CA PRO A 107 -13.41 -8.04 -8.30
C PRO A 107 -12.32 -8.80 -7.51
N LEU A 108 -11.05 -8.74 -7.94
CA LEU A 108 -9.94 -9.43 -7.27
C LEU A 108 -9.54 -8.78 -5.95
N MET A 109 -9.58 -7.45 -5.91
CA MET A 109 -9.11 -6.68 -4.76
C MET A 109 -10.21 -6.37 -3.73
N PHE A 110 -11.49 -6.43 -4.14
CA PHE A 110 -12.63 -6.02 -3.32
C PHE A 110 -13.76 -7.04 -3.32
N THR A 111 -14.41 -7.23 -2.17
CA THR A 111 -15.60 -8.09 -2.06
C THR A 111 -16.78 -7.45 -2.81
N GLU A 112 -17.85 -8.22 -3.05
CA GLU A 112 -19.08 -7.65 -3.63
C GLU A 112 -19.63 -6.52 -2.76
N GLU A 113 -19.62 -6.70 -1.43
CA GLU A 113 -20.05 -5.68 -0.47
C GLU A 113 -19.20 -4.41 -0.53
N GLU A 114 -17.87 -4.54 -0.56
CA GLU A 114 -16.97 -3.38 -0.72
C GLU A 114 -17.24 -2.65 -2.05
N ARG A 115 -17.56 -3.39 -3.12
CA ARG A 115 -17.89 -2.81 -4.44
C ARG A 115 -19.26 -2.13 -4.46
N ALA A 116 -20.25 -2.69 -3.77
CA ALA A 116 -21.56 -2.07 -3.61
C ALA A 116 -21.44 -0.73 -2.87
N ASN A 117 -20.73 -0.72 -1.74
CA ASN A 117 -20.50 0.50 -0.96
C ASN A 117 -19.84 1.60 -1.79
N MET A 118 -18.88 1.27 -2.67
CA MET A 118 -18.24 2.27 -3.54
C MET A 118 -19.19 2.88 -4.58
N ARG A 119 -20.22 2.14 -5.03
CA ARG A 119 -21.23 2.65 -5.96
C ARG A 119 -22.19 3.62 -5.27
N ASP A 120 -22.53 3.36 -4.02
CA ASP A 120 -23.47 4.20 -3.28
C ASP A 120 -22.91 5.61 -3.05
N HIS A 121 -21.61 5.71 -2.72
CA HIS A 121 -20.91 6.99 -2.53
C HIS A 121 -20.80 7.86 -3.80
N LYS A 122 -21.04 7.28 -4.99
CA LYS A 122 -21.07 8.04 -6.25
C LYS A 122 -22.37 8.84 -6.40
N SER A 123 -23.45 8.42 -5.73
CA SER A 123 -24.80 8.97 -5.89
C SER A 123 -25.01 10.28 -5.13
N ASP A 124 -24.20 10.56 -4.11
CA ASP A 124 -24.30 11.78 -3.30
C ASP A 124 -23.55 12.99 -3.90
N ALA A 125 -22.87 12.81 -5.03
CA ALA A 125 -22.03 13.84 -5.66
C ALA A 125 -22.74 14.65 -6.76
N GLU A 126 -23.96 14.30 -7.16
CA GLU A 126 -24.65 14.92 -8.30
C GLU A 126 -25.63 16.05 -7.90
N ASP A 127 -25.76 16.40 -6.61
CA ASP A 127 -26.72 17.39 -6.09
C ASP A 127 -26.06 18.59 -5.37
N GLN A 128 -24.94 19.12 -5.89
CA GLN A 128 -24.31 20.33 -5.35
C GLN A 128 -24.18 21.46 -6.38
N ASP A 129 -25.17 22.36 -6.31
CA ASP A 129 -25.24 23.76 -6.74
C ASP A 129 -23.90 24.52 -6.51
N PRO A 130 -23.37 25.31 -7.48
CA PRO A 130 -22.00 25.81 -7.43
C PRO A 130 -21.86 27.14 -6.65
N GLU A 131 -22.52 27.29 -5.50
CA GLU A 131 -22.45 28.55 -4.74
C GLU A 131 -22.37 28.35 -3.22
N ALA A 132 -21.32 27.69 -2.74
CA ALA A 132 -20.89 27.80 -1.34
C ALA A 132 -19.38 27.56 -1.19
N ARG A 133 -18.58 28.55 -1.58
CA ARG A 133 -17.22 28.67 -1.05
C ARG A 133 -17.30 29.10 0.42
N GLN A 134 -16.50 28.42 1.25
CA GLN A 134 -16.08 28.73 2.63
C GLN A 134 -16.91 28.08 3.75
N ARG A 135 -16.45 26.91 4.21
CA ARG A 135 -15.95 26.68 5.60
C ARG A 135 -15.27 25.31 5.72
N PRO A 136 -14.26 25.16 6.60
CA PRO A 136 -13.48 23.93 6.76
C PRO A 136 -14.18 22.99 7.74
N GLY A 137 -14.46 21.76 7.33
CA GLY A 137 -15.12 20.78 8.20
C GLY A 137 -14.92 19.34 7.73
N ALA A 138 -14.20 18.57 8.55
CA ALA A 138 -14.16 17.11 8.62
C ALA A 138 -13.80 16.33 7.35
N ILE A 139 -12.50 16.30 7.02
CA ILE A 139 -11.90 15.20 6.27
C ILE A 139 -11.96 13.96 7.18
N LEU A 140 -12.94 13.08 6.95
CA LEU A 140 -12.88 11.72 7.47
C LEU A 140 -11.70 11.02 6.77
N LYS A 141 -10.58 10.95 7.50
CA LYS A 141 -9.37 10.24 7.06
C LYS A 141 -9.72 8.76 6.88
N PRO A 142 -9.38 8.13 5.74
CA PRO A 142 -9.38 6.68 5.64
C PRO A 142 -8.42 6.12 6.69
N ILE A 143 -8.96 5.41 7.67
CA ILE A 143 -8.20 4.74 8.72
C ILE A 143 -7.43 3.58 8.08
N CYS A 144 -6.17 3.86 7.77
CA CYS A 144 -5.06 2.92 7.72
C CYS A 144 -3.81 3.78 7.91
N PRO A 145 -3.22 3.87 9.11
CA PRO A 145 -2.02 4.66 9.29
C PRO A 145 -0.91 3.92 8.53
N VAL A 146 -0.56 4.44 7.35
CA VAL A 146 0.86 4.44 6.99
C VAL A 146 1.50 5.26 8.09
N LEU A 147 1.97 4.58 9.14
CA LEU A 147 2.68 5.22 10.22
C LEU A 147 3.83 5.98 9.57
N ASP A 148 3.79 7.30 9.68
CA ASP A 148 4.91 8.13 9.26
C ASP A 148 6.18 7.56 9.94
N THR A 149 7.31 7.59 9.25
CA THR A 149 8.59 7.09 9.79
C THR A 149 8.92 7.68 11.16
N THR A 150 8.44 8.90 11.43
CA THR A 150 8.48 9.57 12.73
C THR A 150 7.60 8.87 13.79
N GLU A 151 6.36 8.50 13.43
CA GLU A 151 5.42 7.80 14.29
C GLU A 151 5.82 6.33 14.53
N ILE A 152 6.42 5.65 13.55
CA ILE A 152 7.03 4.33 13.75
C ILE A 152 8.14 4.40 14.80
N ARG A 153 9.03 5.40 14.67
CA ARG A 153 10.13 5.62 15.64
C ARG A 153 9.59 5.94 17.03
N ARG A 154 8.61 6.84 17.11
CA ARG A 154 7.94 7.22 18.37
C ARG A 154 7.33 6.00 19.07
N ARG A 155 6.61 5.15 18.35
CA ARG A 155 6.01 3.92 18.91
C ARG A 155 7.06 2.91 19.35
N PHE A 156 8.13 2.73 18.57
CA PHE A 156 9.23 1.86 18.96
C PHE A 156 9.89 2.34 20.26
N GLU A 157 10.17 3.63 20.37
CA GLU A 157 10.81 4.23 21.55
C GLU A 157 9.92 4.11 22.80
N LEU A 158 8.61 4.35 22.67
CA LEU A 158 7.63 4.13 23.73
C LEU A 158 7.61 2.66 24.20
N LEU A 159 7.59 1.70 23.26
CA LEU A 159 7.58 0.28 23.59
C LEU A 159 8.90 -0.16 24.26
N SER A 160 10.05 0.35 23.79
CA SER A 160 11.34 0.11 24.41
C SER A 160 11.42 0.66 25.84
N ALA A 161 10.92 1.87 26.07
CA ALA A 161 10.89 2.47 27.41
C ALA A 161 10.00 1.68 28.37
N ARG A 162 8.80 1.25 27.93
CA ARG A 162 7.91 0.40 28.74
C ARG A 162 8.53 -0.95 29.08
N GLN A 163 9.21 -1.58 28.12
CA GLN A 163 9.91 -2.83 28.35
C GLN A 163 11.07 -2.65 29.35
N GLY A 164 11.78 -1.52 29.30
CA GLY A 164 12.81 -1.17 30.29
C GLY A 164 12.24 -1.05 31.70
N LEU A 165 11.14 -0.31 31.88
CA LEU A 165 10.47 -0.16 33.18
C LEU A 165 9.94 -1.49 33.71
N LYS A 166 9.41 -2.35 32.83
CA LYS A 166 8.97 -3.70 33.20
C LYS A 166 10.14 -4.57 33.68
N GLN A 167 11.31 -4.49 33.06
CA GLN A 167 12.52 -5.21 33.50
C GLN A 167 13.06 -4.69 34.84
N GLN A 168 12.78 -3.42 35.16
CA GLN A 168 13.11 -2.82 36.46
C GLN A 168 12.08 -3.14 37.56
N GLY A 169 11.04 -3.93 37.24
CA GLY A 169 10.02 -4.36 38.20
C GLY A 169 8.97 -3.28 38.53
N VAL A 170 8.84 -2.25 37.70
CA VAL A 170 7.83 -1.20 37.87
C VAL A 170 6.44 -1.78 37.55
N ASP A 171 5.48 -1.51 38.43
CA ASP A 171 4.10 -1.99 38.28
C ASP A 171 3.46 -1.50 36.96
N PRO A 172 2.68 -2.36 36.30
CA PRO A 172 2.07 -2.06 35.00
C PRO A 172 1.16 -0.82 35.04
N GLU A 173 0.46 -0.60 36.15
CA GLU A 173 -0.42 0.57 36.35
C GLU A 173 0.37 1.88 36.33
N THR A 174 1.56 1.88 36.93
CA THR A 174 2.49 3.02 36.93
C THR A 174 3.06 3.25 35.53
N ILE A 175 3.39 2.18 34.81
CA ILE A 175 3.87 2.26 33.42
C ILE A 175 2.78 2.84 32.50
N ASP A 176 1.52 2.44 32.68
CA ASP A 176 0.38 2.94 31.91
C ASP A 176 0.09 4.43 32.17
N SER A 177 0.30 4.89 33.40
CA SER A 177 0.20 6.32 33.75
C SER A 177 1.34 7.14 33.13
N LEU A 178 2.58 6.64 33.16
CA LEU A 178 3.76 7.38 32.67
C LEU A 178 3.89 7.37 31.14
N LEU A 179 3.48 6.29 30.49
CA LEU A 179 3.64 6.06 29.04
C LEU A 179 2.32 5.58 28.42
N PRO A 180 1.31 6.46 28.32
CA PRO A 180 0.00 6.09 27.77
C PRO A 180 0.10 5.79 26.27
N LEU A 181 -0.37 4.61 25.89
CA LEU A 181 -0.55 4.23 24.49
C LEU A 181 -1.91 4.76 24.03
N HIS A 182 -1.98 6.00 23.55
CA HIS A 182 -3.16 6.44 22.81
C HIS A 182 -3.25 5.67 21.48
N LEU A 183 -4.12 4.66 21.48
CA LEU A 183 -4.64 4.01 20.29
C LEU A 183 -5.83 4.85 19.82
N GLU A 184 -5.57 5.81 18.93
CA GLU A 184 -6.60 6.32 18.01
C GLU A 184 -6.66 5.46 16.75
#